data_AF-A0A285GZI7-F1
#
_entry.id   AF-A0A285GZI7-F1
#
_cell.length_a   1.000
_cell.length_b   1.000
_cell.length_c   1.000
_cell.angle_alpha   90.00
_cell.angle_beta   90.00
_cell.angle_gamma   90.00
#
_symmetry.space_group_name_H-M   'P 1'
#
loop_
_entity.id
_entity.type
_entity.pdbx_description
1 polymer ?
#
loop_
_entity_poly.entity_id
_entity_poly.type
_entity_poly.pdbx_seq_one_letter_code
_entity_poly.pdbx_strand_id
1 'polypeptide(L)' 'MNAPDPDLPELLTSGEVARLFRVDPRTPARWAIAGRLTAIRTPGGHRRYKSADVLDLLRRPADEPPATS' A
#
# COMPACT_ATOMS: atom_id res chain seq x y z
N MET A 1 4.20 12.43 12.65
CA MET A 1 3.95 10.98 12.68
C MET A 1 2.47 10.78 12.44
N ASN A 2 2.13 10.20 11.29
CA ASN A 2 0.75 9.95 10.91
C ASN A 2 0.30 8.71 11.69
N ALA A 3 -0.51 8.88 12.74
CA ALA A 3 -1.08 7.72 13.42
C ALA A 3 -1.99 7.01 12.40
N PRO A 4 -1.88 5.68 12.21
CA PRO A 4 -2.88 4.97 11.44
C PRO A 4 -4.25 5.26 12.06
N ASP A 5 -5.30 5.39 11.24
CA ASP A 5 -6.66 5.45 11.77
C ASP A 5 -6.82 4.25 12.73
N PRO A 6 -7.28 4.46 13.97
CA PRO A 6 -7.29 3.42 14.99
C PRO A 6 -8.15 2.20 14.61
N ASP A 7 -9.04 2.38 13.63
CA ASP A 7 -9.91 1.33 13.09
C ASP A 7 -9.33 0.60 11.86
N LEU A 8 -8.23 1.09 11.26
CA LEU A 8 -7.56 0.40 10.15
C LEU A 8 -6.56 -0.64 10.70
N PRO A 9 -6.57 -1.88 10.18
CA PRO A 9 -5.59 -2.88 10.58
C PRO A 9 -4.18 -2.43 10.20
N GLU A 10 -3.19 -2.84 10.99
CA GLU A 10 -1.78 -2.51 10.74
C GLU A 10 -1.31 -2.98 9.35
N LEU A 11 -1.84 -4.12 8.89
CA LEU A 11 -1.53 -4.73 7.61
C LEU A 11 -2.77 -4.97 6.76
N LEU A 12 -2.77 -4.36 5.59
CA LEU A 12 -3.81 -4.49 4.57
C LEU A 12 -3.45 -5.59 3.56
N THR A 13 -4.46 -6.27 3.05
CA THR A 13 -4.40 -7.18 1.90
C THR A 13 -4.44 -6.40 0.58
N SER A 14 -4.06 -7.04 -0.54
CA SER A 14 -4.18 -6.42 -1.87
C SER A 14 -5.62 -5.96 -2.18
N GLY A 15 -6.62 -6.69 -1.71
CA GLY A 15 -8.03 -6.34 -1.92
C GLY A 15 -8.44 -5.08 -1.14
N GLU A 16 -7.99 -4.92 0.10
CA GLU A 16 -8.27 -3.74 0.91
C GLU A 16 -7.58 -2.50 0.32
N VAL A 17 -6.31 -2.60 -0.08
CA VAL A 17 -5.61 -1.50 -0.75
C VAL A 17 -6.31 -1.13 -2.06
N ALA A 18 -6.71 -2.12 -2.86
CA ALA A 18 -7.43 -1.86 -4.11
C ALA A 18 -8.76 -1.14 -3.89
N ARG A 19 -9.51 -1.48 -2.84
CA ARG A 19 -10.75 -0.78 -2.47
C ARG A 19 -10.50 0.67 -2.05
N LEU A 20 -9.47 0.91 -1.24
CA LEU A 20 -9.10 2.27 -0.80
C LEU A 20 -8.77 3.19 -1.99
N PHE A 21 -7.99 2.67 -2.95
CA PHE A 21 -7.60 3.42 -4.15
C PHE A 21 -8.63 3.36 -5.30
N ARG A 22 -9.70 2.57 -5.16
CA ARG A 22 -10.67 2.28 -6.23
C ARG A 22 -10.03 1.77 -7.53
N VAL A 23 -9.08 0.85 -7.40
CA VAL A 23 -8.32 0.24 -8.51
C VAL A 23 -8.53 -1.27 -8.57
N ASP A 24 -8.04 -1.90 -9.64
CA ASP A 24 -8.00 -3.35 -9.77
C ASP A 24 -7.12 -4.02 -8.69
N PRO A 25 -7.50 -5.20 -8.13
CA PRO A 25 -6.74 -5.92 -7.12
C PRO A 25 -5.29 -6.30 -7.49
N ARG A 26 -4.94 -6.33 -8.78
CA ARG A 26 -3.57 -6.58 -9.26
C ARG A 26 -2.69 -5.32 -9.19
N THR A 27 -3.31 -4.14 -9.13
CA THR A 27 -2.61 -2.84 -9.14
C THR A 27 -1.72 -2.64 -7.91
N PRO A 28 -2.16 -2.91 -6.67
CA PRO A 28 -1.27 -2.83 -5.49
C PRO A 28 -0.06 -3.76 -5.58
N ALA A 29 -0.24 -4.96 -6.15
CA ALA A 29 0.86 -5.88 -6.36
C ALA A 29 1.88 -5.33 -7.38
N ARG A 30 1.41 -4.67 -8.45
CA ARG A 30 2.27 -3.97 -9.42
C ARG A 30 3.02 -2.81 -8.79
N TRP A 31 2.37 -2.01 -7.95
CA TRP A 31 3.04 -0.93 -7.22
C TRP A 31 4.15 -1.46 -6.32
N ALA A 32 3.93 -2.57 -5.63
CA ALA A 32 4.98 -3.19 -4.84
C ALA A 32 6.11 -3.81 -5.65
N ILE A 33 5.84 -4.34 -6.86
CA ILE A 33 6.90 -4.77 -7.77
C ILE A 33 7.71 -3.56 -8.27
N ALA A 34 7.04 -2.44 -8.53
CA ALA A 34 7.66 -1.19 -8.97
C ALA A 34 8.31 -0.38 -7.83
N GLY A 35 8.34 -0.88 -6.59
CA GLY A 35 8.91 -0.18 -5.44
C GLY A 35 8.10 1.04 -4.96
N ARG A 36 6.87 1.22 -5.43
CA ARG A 36 5.98 2.33 -5.06
C ARG A 36 5.21 2.10 -3.76
N LEU A 37 5.16 0.85 -3.29
CA LEU A 37 4.46 0.46 -2.07
C LEU A 37 5.19 -0.71 -1.40
N THR A 38 5.53 -0.58 -0.12
CA THR A 38 6.20 -1.66 0.62
C THR A 38 5.25 -2.85 0.81
N ALA A 39 5.72 -4.05 0.48
CA ALA A 39 4.96 -5.28 0.67
C ALA A 39 5.73 -6.31 1.51
N ILE A 40 5.08 -6.82 2.54
CA ILE A 40 5.53 -7.97 3.33
C ILE A 40 4.94 -9.23 2.69
N ARG A 41 5.77 -10.25 2.48
CA ARG A 41 5.31 -11.55 2.00
C ARG A 41 4.99 -12.45 3.19
N THR A 42 3.80 -13.04 3.17
CA THR A 42 3.45 -14.09 4.13
C THR A 42 4.10 -15.42 3.72
N PRO A 43 4.20 -16.41 4.64
CA PRO A 43 4.69 -17.75 4.31
C PRO A 43 3.94 -18.42 3.14
N GLY A 44 2.66 -18.10 2.95
CA GLY A 44 1.84 -18.58 1.82
C GLY A 44 2.02 -17.78 0.51
N GLY A 45 2.94 -16.82 0.44
CA GLY A 45 3.26 -16.06 -0.77
C GLY A 45 2.35 -14.86 -1.05
N HIS A 46 1.35 -14.60 -0.22
CA HIS A 46 0.47 -13.43 -0.35
C HIS A 46 1.18 -12.16 0.14
N ARG A 47 0.79 -11.00 -0.40
CA ARG A 47 1.33 -9.70 0.01
C ARG A 47 0.43 -9.05 1.06
N ARG A 48 1.08 -8.42 2.04
CA ARG A 48 0.49 -7.50 3.02
C ARG A 48 1.18 -6.15 2.90
N TYR A 49 0.43 -5.07 3.11
CA TYR A 49 0.90 -3.70 2.98
C TYR A 49 0.66 -2.96 4.29
N LYS A 50 1.63 -2.17 4.73
CA LYS A 50 1.44 -1.35 5.94
C LYS A 50 0.38 -0.29 5.69
N SER A 51 -0.58 -0.15 6.61
CA SER A 51 -1.62 0.87 6.50
C SER A 51 -1.02 2.29 6.44
N ALA A 52 0.04 2.55 7.20
CA ALA A 52 0.78 3.82 7.15
C ALA A 52 1.27 4.15 5.73
N ASP A 53 2.02 3.25 5.09
CA ASP A 53 2.54 3.46 3.72
C ASP A 53 1.41 3.66 2.69
N VAL A 54 0.30 2.92 2.86
CA VAL A 54 -0.90 3.04 2.00
C VAL A 54 -1.56 4.41 2.15
N LEU A 55 -1.72 4.88 3.39
CA LEU A 55 -2.29 6.20 3.70
C LEU A 55 -1.38 7.33 3.21
N ASP A 56 -0.06 7.18 3.35
CA ASP A 56 0.90 8.16 2.85
C ASP A 56 0.86 8.21 1.31
N LEU A 57 0.71 7.08 0.63
CA LEU A 57 0.53 7.03 -0.82
C LEU A 57 -0.80 7.66 -1.28
N LEU A 58 -1.88 7.52 -0.51
CA LEU A 58 -3.18 8.20 -0.80
C LEU A 58 -3.07 9.72 -0.71
N ARG A 59 -2.19 10.23 0.15
CA ARG A 59 -1.97 11.68 0.34
C ARG A 59 -1.02 12.26 -0.71
N ARG A 60 -0.29 11.42 -1.44
CA ARG A 60 0.64 11.88 -2.48
C ARG A 60 -0.11 12.22 -3.77
N PRO A 61 0.18 13.36 -4.41
CA PRO A 61 -0.35 13.63 -5.74
C PRO A 61 0.12 12.54 -6.72
N ALA A 62 -0.76 12.15 -7.64
CA ALA A 62 -0.62 10.97 -8.51
C ALA A 62 0.64 10.95 -9.41
N ASP A 63 1.39 12.06 -9.46
CA ASP A 63 2.46 12.31 -10.43
C ASP A 63 3.85 12.50 -9.81
N GLU A 64 4.05 12.22 -8.52
CA GLU A 64 5.37 12.40 -7.91
C GLU A 64 6.21 11.11 -7.91
N PRO A 65 7.37 11.07 -8.60
CA PRO A 65 8.26 9.90 -8.57
C PRO A 65 8.78 9.68 -7.14
N PRO A 66 8.92 8.42 -6.66
CA PRO A 66 9.51 8.17 -5.34
C PRO A 66 10.90 8.81 -5.30
N ALA A 67 11.11 9.67 -4.31
CA ALA A 67 12.45 10.14 -3.99
C ALA A 67 13.27 8.90 -3.60
N THR A 68 14.09 8.43 -4.53
CA THR A 68 15.17 7.50 -4.25
C THR A 68 16.12 8.24 -3.32
N SER A 69 16.17 7.82 -2.06
CA SER A 69 17.28 8.14 -1.16
C SER A 69 18.17 6.91 -0.99
#